data_AF-A0A1Q5LWW2-F1
#
_entry.id   AF-A0A1Q5LWW2-F1
#
_cell.length_a   1.000
_cell.length_b   1.000
_cell.length_c   1.000
_cell.angle_alpha   90.00
_cell.angle_beta   90.00
_cell.angle_gamma   90.00
#
_symmetry.space_group_name_H-M   'P 1'
#
loop_
_entity.id
_entity.type
_entity.pdbx_description
1 polymer ?
#
loop_
_entity_poly.entity_id
_entity_poly.type
_entity_poly.pdbx_seq_one_letter_code
_entity_poly.pdbx_strand_id
1 'polypeptide(L)'
;MAGGTLPNQATLSNAQTGNGVSTNVADRGGVTERPALLKITTTVGATPTCTYAIEGSADGTSWFPVAYADSATPETVSVATFQLTTATTTYKILRPDQPWRFVRLAYSANTNVTNSADVTIF
;
A
#
# COMPACT_ATOMS: atom_id res chain seq x y z
N MET A 1 11.01 -9.30 -24.27
CA MET A 1 9.66 -8.69 -24.23
C MET A 1 8.67 -9.74 -23.73
N ALA A 2 8.62 -9.98 -22.42
CA ALA A 2 7.60 -10.87 -21.85
C ALA A 2 6.48 -9.97 -21.34
N GLY A 3 5.38 -9.89 -22.08
CA GLY A 3 4.14 -9.26 -21.64
C GLY A 3 3.59 -10.07 -20.47
N GLY A 4 3.74 -9.54 -19.25
CA GLY A 4 3.13 -10.12 -18.06
C GLY A 4 1.63 -9.84 -18.08
N THR A 5 0.83 -10.89 -18.09
CA THR A 5 -0.63 -10.86 -17.98
C THR A 5 -1.06 -10.12 -16.71
N LEU A 6 -1.73 -8.98 -16.88
CA LEU A 6 -2.40 -8.23 -15.82
C LEU A 6 -3.87 -8.67 -15.69
N PRO A 7 -4.48 -8.59 -14.50
CA PRO A 7 -3.93 -7.97 -13.29
C PRO A 7 -2.86 -8.83 -12.60
N ASN A 8 -1.80 -8.18 -12.11
CA ASN A 8 -0.72 -8.81 -11.36
C ASN A 8 -0.87 -8.44 -9.89
N GLN A 9 -1.07 -9.44 -9.04
CA GLN A 9 -1.17 -9.26 -7.59
C GLN A 9 0.16 -9.57 -6.92
N ALA A 10 0.57 -8.72 -5.99
CA ALA A 10 1.78 -8.90 -5.19
C ALA A 10 1.48 -8.71 -3.70
N THR A 11 1.98 -9.62 -2.86
CA THR A 11 1.90 -9.50 -1.40
C THR A 11 3.01 -8.61 -0.88
N LEU A 12 2.66 -7.50 -0.23
CA LEU A 12 3.59 -6.58 0.42
C LEU A 12 3.98 -7.08 1.81
N SER A 13 3.01 -7.57 2.58
CA SER A 13 3.20 -8.03 3.95
C SER A 13 2.25 -9.19 4.26
N ASN A 14 2.72 -10.17 5.05
CA ASN A 14 1.88 -11.24 5.59
C ASN A 14 2.06 -11.33 7.10
N ALA A 15 1.00 -11.03 7.86
CA ALA A 15 0.99 -11.04 9.32
C ALA A 15 2.15 -10.25 9.96
N GLN A 16 2.50 -9.10 9.39
CA GLN A 16 3.62 -8.28 9.85
C GLN A 16 3.24 -7.43 11.06
N THR A 17 4.04 -7.52 12.12
CA THR A 17 3.93 -6.70 13.34
C THR A 17 5.07 -5.69 13.43
N GLY A 18 4.91 -4.67 14.28
CA GLY A 18 5.94 -3.69 14.57
C GLY A 18 6.03 -2.56 13.53
N ASN A 19 7.02 -1.70 13.73
CA ASN A 19 7.30 -0.56 12.85
C ASN A 19 8.30 -0.95 11.77
N GLY A 20 8.23 -0.28 10.62
CA GLY A 20 9.12 -0.49 9.50
C GLY A 20 8.36 -0.59 8.18
N VAL A 21 9.10 -0.86 7.11
CA VAL A 21 8.51 -1.05 5.79
C VAL A 21 7.93 -2.45 5.64
N SER A 22 7.03 -2.61 4.69
CA SER A 22 6.50 -3.92 4.30
C SER A 22 7.63 -4.89 3.93
N THR A 23 7.45 -6.16 4.27
CA THR A 23 8.47 -7.20 4.02
C THR A 23 8.87 -7.33 2.56
N ASN A 24 7.95 -7.01 1.64
CA ASN A 24 8.17 -7.02 0.21
C ASN A 24 7.87 -5.64 -0.40
N VAL A 25 8.37 -5.49 -1.62
CA VAL A 25 8.09 -4.38 -2.53
C VAL A 25 7.43 -4.96 -3.77
N ALA A 26 6.36 -4.32 -4.24
CA ALA A 26 5.76 -4.68 -5.52
C ALA A 26 6.36 -3.84 -6.65
N ASP A 27 6.68 -4.48 -7.77
CA ASP A 27 7.11 -3.84 -9.02
C ASP A 27 5.96 -3.91 -10.02
N ARG A 28 5.46 -2.75 -10.47
CA ARG A 28 4.44 -2.68 -11.52
C ARG A 28 4.99 -2.71 -12.94
N GLY A 29 6.31 -2.81 -13.08
CA GLY A 29 7.01 -2.61 -14.34
C GLY A 29 7.07 -1.13 -14.73
N GLY A 30 7.49 -0.86 -15.97
CA GLY A 30 7.60 0.50 -16.50
C GLY A 30 6.28 1.17 -16.88
N VAL A 31 5.13 0.63 -16.45
CA VAL A 31 3.80 1.10 -16.86
C VAL A 31 3.25 2.04 -15.81
N THR A 32 3.22 3.35 -16.10
CA THR A 32 2.85 4.37 -15.11
C THR A 32 1.39 4.79 -15.18
N GLU A 33 0.72 4.53 -16.30
CA GLU A 33 -0.61 5.03 -16.65
C GLU A 33 -1.75 4.25 -15.99
N ARG A 34 -1.44 3.17 -15.27
CA ARG A 34 -2.43 2.25 -14.71
C ARG A 34 -2.62 2.43 -13.20
N PRO A 35 -3.88 2.37 -12.71
CA PRO A 35 -4.14 2.41 -11.28
C PRO A 35 -3.73 1.10 -10.61
N ALA A 36 -3.62 1.13 -9.28
CA ALA A 36 -3.48 -0.07 -8.47
C ALA A 36 -4.46 -0.04 -7.30
N LEU A 37 -4.89 -1.20 -6.83
CA LEU A 37 -5.70 -1.36 -5.63
C LEU A 37 -4.84 -1.98 -4.54
N LEU A 38 -4.65 -1.24 -3.45
CA LEU A 38 -4.00 -1.72 -2.25
C LEU A 38 -5.06 -2.19 -1.26
N LYS A 39 -5.00 -3.47 -0.89
CA LYS A 39 -5.80 -4.07 0.18
C LYS A 39 -4.94 -4.17 1.43
N ILE A 40 -5.46 -3.71 2.56
CA ILE A 40 -4.83 -3.86 3.87
C ILE A 40 -5.85 -4.53 4.79
N THR A 41 -5.46 -5.65 5.39
CA THR A 41 -6.24 -6.37 6.40
C THR A 41 -5.48 -6.32 7.72
N THR A 42 -6.17 -5.84 8.77
CA THR A 42 -5.62 -5.73 10.12
C THR A 42 -6.30 -6.71 11.05
N THR A 43 -5.50 -7.41 11.86
CA THR A 43 -5.97 -8.06 13.09
C THR A 43 -5.36 -7.31 14.27
N VAL A 44 -6.14 -7.12 15.34
CA VAL A 44 -5.77 -6.20 16.41
C VAL A 44 -5.93 -6.77 17.81
N GLY A 45 -5.07 -6.34 18.73
CA GLY A 45 -5.21 -6.53 20.17
C GLY A 45 -5.89 -5.33 20.86
N ALA A 46 -5.66 -5.17 22.16
CA ALA A 46 -6.19 -4.04 22.92
C ALA A 46 -5.53 -2.70 22.51
N THR A 47 -6.29 -1.61 22.57
CA THR A 47 -5.84 -0.24 22.22
C THR A 47 -4.99 -0.16 20.94
N PRO A 48 -5.49 -0.69 19.80
CA PRO A 48 -4.65 -0.84 18.63
C PRO A 48 -4.54 0.46 17.86
N THR A 49 -3.35 0.71 17.32
CA THR A 49 -3.11 1.83 16.42
C THR A 49 -1.96 1.48 15.49
N CYS A 50 -2.07 1.86 14.22
CA CYS A 50 -0.97 1.82 13.27
C CYS A 50 -1.18 2.95 12.26
N THR A 51 -0.12 3.69 12.00
CA THR A 51 -0.06 4.72 10.96
C THR A 51 0.59 4.14 9.71
N TYR A 52 -0.02 4.37 8.56
CA TYR A 52 0.40 3.83 7.27
C TYR A 52 0.80 4.99 6.36
N ALA A 53 1.96 4.86 5.73
CA ALA A 53 2.33 5.64 4.55
C ALA A 53 2.40 4.70 3.35
N ILE A 54 1.80 5.10 2.22
CA ILE A 54 1.96 4.41 0.94
C ILE A 54 3.12 5.09 0.24
N GLU A 55 4.19 4.33 0.04
CA GLU A 55 5.44 4.85 -0.53
C GLU A 55 5.69 4.25 -1.90
N GLY A 56 6.04 5.11 -2.85
CA GLY A 56 6.37 4.78 -4.21
C GLY A 56 7.82 5.14 -4.50
N SER A 57 8.42 4.46 -5.46
CA SER A 57 9.79 4.72 -5.89
C SER A 57 9.94 4.42 -7.37
N ALA A 58 10.67 5.26 -8.11
CA ALA A 58 10.97 5.01 -9.52
C ALA A 58 12.16 4.05 -9.70
N ASP A 59 13.09 4.04 -8.75
CA ASP A 59 14.41 3.40 -8.82
C ASP A 59 14.59 2.24 -7.81
N GLY A 60 13.69 2.12 -6.84
CA GLY A 60 13.75 1.14 -5.75
C GLY A 60 14.54 1.62 -4.53
N THR A 61 15.09 2.83 -4.56
CA THR A 61 15.96 3.39 -3.52
C THR A 61 15.42 4.68 -2.93
N SER A 62 14.87 5.56 -3.77
CA SER A 62 14.33 6.87 -3.39
C SER A 62 12.81 6.77 -3.28
N TRP A 63 12.28 6.97 -2.07
CA TRP A 63 10.87 6.75 -1.76
C TRP A 63 10.12 8.06 -1.53
N PHE A 64 8.91 8.17 -2.07
CA PHE A 64 8.04 9.34 -1.98
C PHE A 64 6.58 8.92 -1.70
N PRO A 65 5.76 9.81 -1.10
CA PRO A 65 4.36 9.49 -0.83
C PRO A 65 3.55 9.32 -2.13
N VAL A 66 2.76 8.25 -2.20
CA VAL A 66 1.87 7.96 -3.33
C VAL A 66 0.48 8.51 -3.06
N ALA A 67 -0.07 9.23 -4.04
CA ALA A 67 -1.44 9.70 -4.00
C ALA A 67 -2.43 8.53 -4.10
N TYR A 68 -3.39 8.51 -3.20
CA TYR A 68 -4.43 7.49 -3.16
C TYR A 68 -5.80 8.10 -2.86
N ALA A 69 -6.85 7.34 -3.13
CA ALA A 69 -8.20 7.62 -2.66
C ALA A 69 -8.72 6.42 -1.86
N ASP A 70 -9.59 6.67 -0.89
CA ASP A 70 -10.34 5.61 -0.23
C ASP A 70 -11.42 5.05 -1.16
N SER A 71 -11.64 3.72 -1.14
CA SER A 71 -12.67 3.12 -2.00
C SER A 71 -14.08 3.64 -1.73
N ALA A 72 -14.35 4.12 -0.50
CA ALA A 72 -15.61 4.74 -0.12
C ALA A 72 -15.77 6.18 -0.66
N THR A 73 -14.67 6.86 -0.95
CA THR A 73 -14.63 8.24 -1.46
C THR A 73 -13.59 8.36 -2.59
N PRO A 74 -13.82 7.70 -3.74
CA PRO A 74 -12.80 7.48 -4.77
C PRO A 74 -12.34 8.77 -5.49
N GLU A 75 -13.10 9.86 -5.35
CA GLU A 75 -12.79 11.17 -5.90
C GLU A 75 -11.97 12.06 -4.95
N THR A 76 -11.89 11.68 -3.67
CA THR A 76 -11.10 12.41 -2.66
C THR A 76 -9.70 11.86 -2.60
N VAL A 77 -8.74 12.59 -3.16
CA VAL A 77 -7.34 12.19 -3.23
C VAL A 77 -6.56 12.74 -2.04
N SER A 78 -5.70 11.91 -1.46
CA SER A 78 -4.77 12.26 -0.39
C SER A 78 -3.37 11.71 -0.69
N VAL A 79 -2.35 12.41 -0.18
CA VAL A 79 -0.95 11.92 -0.09
C VAL A 79 -0.50 11.79 1.37
N ALA A 80 -1.39 12.08 2.32
CA ALA A 80 -1.10 12.04 3.74
C ALA A 80 -1.06 10.61 4.27
N THR A 81 -0.48 10.43 5.46
CA THR A 81 -0.62 9.17 6.19
C THR A 81 -2.04 8.98 6.70
N PHE A 82 -2.42 7.75 6.98
CA PHE A 82 -3.71 7.41 7.60
C PHE A 82 -3.51 6.42 8.73
N GLN A 83 -4.50 6.33 9.62
CA GLN A 83 -4.45 5.43 10.77
C GLN A 83 -5.55 4.37 10.69
N LEU A 84 -5.22 3.15 11.13
CA LEU A 84 -6.21 2.11 11.40
C LEU A 84 -6.10 1.75 12.88
N THR A 85 -7.23 1.86 13.59
CA THR A 85 -7.34 1.64 15.04
C THR A 85 -8.31 0.53 15.39
N THR A 86 -8.72 -0.27 14.40
CA THR A 86 -9.62 -1.41 14.56
C THR A 86 -9.22 -2.53 13.60
N ALA A 87 -9.71 -3.75 13.87
CA ALA A 87 -9.63 -4.84 12.89
C ALA A 87 -10.55 -4.52 11.71
N THR A 88 -9.97 -4.42 10.52
CA THR A 88 -10.70 -4.07 9.32
C THR A 88 -10.00 -4.58 8.07
N THR A 89 -10.71 -4.57 6.95
CA THR A 89 -10.10 -4.61 5.62
C THR A 89 -10.41 -3.31 4.92
N THR A 90 -9.37 -2.54 4.58
CA THR A 90 -9.50 -1.28 3.83
C THR A 90 -8.90 -1.43 2.44
N TYR A 91 -9.44 -0.65 1.51
CA TYR A 91 -9.01 -0.59 0.12
C TYR A 91 -8.63 0.84 -0.23
N LYS A 92 -7.39 1.01 -0.70
CA LYS A 92 -6.86 2.28 -1.20
C LYS A 92 -6.63 2.17 -2.69
N ILE A 93 -7.16 3.12 -3.45
CA ILE A 93 -7.01 3.24 -4.90
C ILE A 93 -5.80 4.12 -5.16
N LEU A 94 -4.69 3.55 -5.62
CA LEU A 94 -3.51 4.29 -6.05
C LEU A 94 -3.80 4.88 -7.43
N ARG A 95 -3.70 6.20 -7.54
CA ARG A 95 -4.08 6.93 -8.77
C ARG A 95 -3.14 6.59 -9.93
N PRO A 96 -3.65 6.56 -11.19
CA PRO A 96 -2.81 6.42 -12.38
C PRO A 96 -1.89 7.66 -12.55
N ASP A 97 -0.98 7.58 -13.51
CA ASP A 97 -0.09 8.68 -13.96
C ASP A 97 0.87 9.21 -12.89
N GLN A 98 1.10 8.42 -11.85
CA GLN A 98 2.14 8.71 -10.85
C GLN A 98 3.47 8.09 -11.27
N PRO A 99 4.63 8.65 -10.89
CA PRO A 99 5.93 8.22 -11.40
C PRO A 99 6.55 7.02 -10.66
N TRP A 100 5.77 6.25 -9.87
CA TRP A 100 6.31 5.11 -9.13
C TRP A 100 6.46 3.87 -10.03
N ARG A 101 7.46 3.03 -9.80
CA ARG A 101 7.56 1.68 -10.37
C ARG A 101 7.42 0.64 -9.27
N PHE A 102 8.06 0.95 -8.15
CA PHE A 102 8.05 0.15 -6.94
C PHE A 102 7.09 0.77 -5.94
N VAL A 103 6.34 -0.06 -5.22
CA VAL A 103 5.46 0.38 -4.13
C VAL A 103 5.64 -0.48 -2.89
N ARG A 104 5.60 0.16 -1.73
CA ARG A 104 5.66 -0.49 -0.42
C ARG A 104 4.75 0.25 0.58
N LEU A 105 4.52 -0.37 1.72
CA LEU A 105 3.91 0.29 2.87
C LEU A 105 4.98 0.60 3.91
N ALA A 106 4.87 1.75 4.58
CA ALA A 106 5.61 2.01 5.80
C ALA A 106 4.64 2.06 6.99
N TYR A 107 4.90 1.24 7.99
CA TYR A 107 4.17 1.15 9.24
C TYR A 107 4.91 1.93 10.32
N SER A 108 4.23 2.85 10.99
CA SER A 108 4.76 3.58 12.14
C SER A 108 3.71 3.66 13.24
N ALA A 109 4.17 3.91 14.47
CA ALA A 109 3.33 3.87 15.67
C ALA A 109 2.49 2.58 15.78
N ASN A 110 2.96 1.46 15.21
CA ASN A 110 2.25 0.19 15.22
C ASN A 110 2.26 -0.41 16.62
N THR A 111 1.12 -0.32 17.29
CA THR A 111 0.85 -0.86 18.62
C THR A 111 -0.31 -1.83 18.50
N ASN A 112 -0.06 -3.11 18.81
CA ASN A 112 -1.07 -4.17 18.81
C ASN A 112 -1.80 -4.37 17.47
N VAL A 113 -1.18 -4.07 16.32
CA VAL A 113 -1.71 -4.38 14.98
C VAL A 113 -0.80 -5.37 14.25
N THR A 114 -1.42 -6.41 13.70
CA THR A 114 -0.81 -7.33 12.75
C THR A 114 -1.35 -7.04 11.36
N ASN A 115 -0.46 -6.81 10.40
CA ASN A 115 -0.78 -6.28 9.08
C ASN A 115 -0.55 -7.31 7.98
N SER A 116 -1.58 -7.56 7.18
CA SER A 116 -1.44 -8.23 5.88
C SER A 116 -1.83 -7.25 4.79
N ALA A 117 -1.04 -7.18 3.72
CA ALA A 117 -1.27 -6.24 2.64
C ALA A 117 -0.91 -6.82 1.29
N ASP A 118 -1.80 -6.62 0.32
CA ASP A 118 -1.65 -7.03 -1.07
C ASP A 118 -1.92 -5.84 -1.98
N VAL A 119 -1.20 -5.75 -3.09
CA VAL A 119 -1.48 -4.78 -4.15
C VAL A 119 -1.81 -5.50 -5.44
N THR A 120 -2.87 -5.05 -6.10
CA THR A 120 -3.27 -5.50 -7.42
C THR A 120 -3.06 -4.37 -8.42
N ILE A 121 -2.21 -4.60 -9.41
CA ILE A 121 -1.96 -3.67 -10.50
C ILE A 121 -2.88 -4.05 -11.66
N PHE A 122 -3.65 -3.07 -12.15
CA PHE A 122 -4.59 -3.28 -13.26
C PHE A 122 -3.95 -3.01 -14.59
#